data_AF-A0A4R6Y9S9-F1
#
_entry.id   AF-A0A4R6Y9S9-F1
#
_cell.length_a   1.000
_cell.length_b   1.000
_cell.length_c   1.000
_cell.angle_alpha   90.00
_cell.angle_beta   90.00
_cell.angle_gamma   90.00
#
_symmetry.space_group_name_H-M   'P 1'
#
loop_
_entity.id
_entity.type
_entity.pdbx_description
1 polymer ?
#
loop_
_entity_poly.entity_id
_entity_poly.type
_entity_poly.pdbx_seq_one_letter_code
_entity_poly.pdbx_strand_id
1 'polypeptide(L)'
;MHNSKNMNHDIKDFRQPMVTSLGIIMGFALGFMGNWATEDDGGVTLKGTADWLTAGGLFLGVILMIVTLYRLLNNRYDQENVGMYYHRTFQIYILALVLTFTGLMTAIFFY
;
A
#
# COMPACT_ATOMS: atom_id res chain seq x y z
N MET A 1 9.30 -21.05 -28.89
CA MET A 1 9.25 -19.58 -28.66
C MET A 1 7.82 -19.00 -28.54
N HIS A 2 6.76 -19.80 -28.43
CA HIS A 2 5.37 -19.31 -28.34
C HIS A 2 4.89 -18.99 -26.90
N ASN A 3 5.59 -19.47 -25.86
CA ASN A 3 5.10 -19.42 -24.47
C ASN A 3 5.39 -18.09 -23.73
N SER A 4 6.46 -17.38 -24.09
CA SER A 4 6.88 -16.13 -23.40
C SER A 4 5.98 -14.92 -23.72
N LYS A 5 5.34 -14.91 -24.90
CA LYS A 5 4.45 -13.81 -25.33
C LYS A 5 3.12 -13.78 -24.57
N ASN A 6 2.60 -14.93 -24.16
CA ASN A 6 1.32 -15.03 -23.45
C ASN A 6 1.48 -14.57 -21.99
N MET A 7 2.50 -15.07 -21.28
CA MET A 7 2.78 -14.65 -19.90
C MET A 7 3.02 -13.14 -19.74
N ASN A 8 3.68 -12.50 -20.71
CA ASN A 8 3.89 -11.05 -20.69
C ASN A 8 2.61 -10.24 -20.86
N HIS A 9 1.61 -10.77 -21.59
CA HIS A 9 0.29 -10.13 -21.71
C HIS A 9 -0.48 -10.22 -20.40
N ASP A 10 -0.54 -11.41 -19.80
CA ASP A 10 -1.28 -11.65 -18.56
C ASP A 10 -0.85 -10.69 -17.44
N ILE A 11 0.46 -10.48 -17.29
CA ILE A 11 1.02 -9.62 -16.26
C ILE A 11 0.63 -8.15 -16.43
N LYS A 12 0.53 -7.66 -17.68
CA LYS A 12 0.14 -6.27 -17.96
C LYS A 12 -1.31 -6.01 -17.52
N ASP A 13 -2.19 -6.98 -17.70
CA ASP A 13 -3.61 -6.88 -17.36
C ASP A 13 -3.85 -6.84 -15.85
N PHE A 14 -2.98 -7.45 -15.04
CA PHE A 14 -3.06 -7.36 -13.58
C PHE A 14 -2.50 -6.04 -13.01
N ARG A 15 -1.59 -5.35 -13.71
CA ARG A 15 -0.97 -4.10 -13.21
C ARG A 15 -1.97 -2.98 -13.06
N GLN A 16 -2.82 -2.79 -14.04
CA GLN A 16 -3.72 -1.64 -14.09
C GLN A 16 -4.74 -1.66 -12.94
N PRO A 17 -5.44 -2.77 -12.64
CA PRO A 17 -6.28 -2.89 -11.45
C PRO A 17 -5.50 -2.65 -10.13
N MET A 18 -4.26 -3.16 -10.03
CA MET A 18 -3.43 -2.94 -8.84
C MET A 18 -3.08 -1.45 -8.65
N VAL A 19 -2.66 -0.75 -9.71
CA VAL A 19 -2.35 0.69 -9.65
C VAL A 19 -3.59 1.51 -9.30
N THR A 20 -4.74 1.19 -9.90
CA THR A 20 -6.00 1.89 -9.61
C THR A 20 -6.42 1.71 -8.15
N SER A 21 -6.44 0.46 -7.64
CA SER A 21 -6.79 0.19 -6.25
C SER A 21 -5.82 0.85 -5.25
N LEU A 22 -4.51 0.83 -5.55
CA LEU A 22 -3.49 1.53 -4.75
C LEU A 22 -3.79 3.02 -4.65
N GLY A 23 -4.09 3.68 -5.77
CA GLY A 23 -4.41 5.10 -5.79
C GLY A 23 -5.61 5.44 -4.91
N ILE A 24 -6.68 4.64 -4.98
CA ILE A 24 -7.89 4.83 -4.17
C ILE A 24 -7.59 4.65 -2.68
N ILE A 25 -7.00 3.50 -2.31
CA ILE A 25 -6.76 3.15 -0.90
C ILE A 25 -5.76 4.12 -0.26
N MET A 26 -4.70 4.47 -0.98
CA MET A 26 -3.72 5.45 -0.51
C MET A 26 -4.36 6.83 -0.34
N GLY A 27 -5.22 7.25 -1.27
CA GLY A 27 -5.98 8.50 -1.15
C GLY A 27 -6.85 8.52 0.11
N PHE A 28 -7.60 7.45 0.38
CA PHE A 28 -8.39 7.32 1.60
C PHE A 28 -7.52 7.30 2.88
N ALA A 29 -6.42 6.56 2.88
CA ALA A 29 -5.52 6.48 4.03
C ALA A 29 -4.89 7.84 4.35
N LEU A 30 -4.44 8.58 3.33
CA LEU A 30 -3.90 9.94 3.48
C LEU A 30 -4.97 10.92 3.96
N GLY A 31 -6.19 10.84 3.41
CA GLY A 31 -7.31 11.67 3.84
C GLY A 31 -7.69 11.42 5.31
N PHE A 32 -7.75 10.15 5.71
CA PHE A 32 -7.96 9.75 7.11
C PHE A 32 -6.88 10.33 8.02
N MET A 33 -5.60 10.14 7.68
CA MET A 33 -4.48 10.68 8.47
C MET A 33 -4.52 12.21 8.56
N GLY A 34 -4.87 12.89 7.47
CA GLY A 34 -5.00 14.35 7.46
C GLY A 34 -6.07 14.84 8.42
N ASN A 35 -7.27 14.27 8.36
CA ASN A 35 -8.35 14.61 9.28
C ASN A 35 -7.98 14.28 10.73
N TRP A 36 -7.47 13.07 10.96
CA TRP A 36 -7.06 12.60 12.29
C TRP A 36 -5.96 13.46 12.92
N ALA A 37 -5.01 13.96 12.13
CA ALA A 37 -3.96 14.87 12.59
C ALA A 37 -4.48 16.27 12.96
N THR A 38 -5.63 16.69 12.43
CA THR A 38 -6.23 18.01 12.67
C THR A 38 -7.36 18.01 13.70
N GLU A 39 -7.79 16.83 14.16
CA GLU A 39 -8.96 16.69 15.03
C GLU A 39 -8.70 17.12 16.50
N ASP A 40 -7.43 17.25 16.92
CA ASP A 40 -7.06 17.66 18.29
C ASP A 40 -6.59 19.13 18.33
N ASP A 41 -7.53 20.06 18.27
CA ASP A 41 -7.37 21.52 18.33
C ASP A 41 -7.02 22.03 19.76
N GLY A 42 -6.23 21.27 20.53
CA GLY A 42 -5.81 21.68 21.89
C GLY A 42 -5.21 20.62 22.81
N GLY A 43 -5.12 19.35 22.42
CA GLY A 43 -4.49 18.26 23.17
C GLY A 43 -3.34 17.58 22.41
N VAL A 44 -2.48 16.86 23.13
CA VAL A 44 -1.48 15.97 22.49
C VAL A 44 -2.24 14.85 21.79
N THR A 45 -2.28 14.83 20.45
CA THR A 45 -3.03 13.85 19.62
C THR A 45 -2.56 12.40 19.80
N LEU A 46 -1.39 12.20 20.40
CA LEU A 46 -0.80 10.89 20.73
C LEU A 46 -0.84 10.69 22.24
N LYS A 47 -2.01 10.35 22.81
CA LYS A 47 -2.15 10.13 24.26
C LYS A 47 -1.84 8.69 24.63
N GLY A 48 -2.05 7.75 23.70
CA GLY A 48 -1.91 6.31 23.94
C GLY A 48 -0.92 5.60 23.01
N THR A 49 -0.47 4.42 23.45
CA THR A 49 0.31 3.48 22.62
C THR A 49 -0.45 3.07 21.34
N ALA A 50 -1.79 3.04 21.40
CA ALA A 50 -2.64 2.74 20.26
C ALA A 50 -2.61 3.83 19.17
N ASP A 51 -2.51 5.10 19.55
CA ASP A 51 -2.40 6.22 18.59
C ASP A 51 -1.07 6.15 17.85
N TRP A 52 0.02 5.84 18.57
CA TRP A 52 1.34 5.61 17.99
C TRP A 52 1.37 4.39 17.07
N LEU A 53 0.70 3.30 17.45
CA LEU A 53 0.60 2.09 16.62
C LEU A 53 -0.21 2.36 15.35
N THR A 54 -1.30 3.13 15.47
CA THR A 54 -2.14 3.54 14.34
C THR A 54 -1.37 4.43 13.39
N ALA A 55 -0.75 5.51 13.89
CA ALA A 55 0.06 6.42 13.09
C ALA A 55 1.22 5.70 12.39
N GLY A 56 1.96 4.88 13.14
CA GLY A 56 3.08 4.09 12.62
C GLY A 56 2.64 3.07 11.57
N GLY A 57 1.52 2.38 11.83
CA GLY A 57 0.92 1.41 10.90
C GLY A 57 0.45 2.09 9.61
N LEU A 58 -0.30 3.17 9.70
CA LEU A 58 -0.77 3.88 8.51
C LEU A 58 0.38 4.48 7.70
N PHE A 59 1.36 5.09 8.38
CA PHE A 59 2.52 5.68 7.73
C PHE A 59 3.37 4.63 7.00
N LEU A 60 3.70 3.52 7.67
CA LEU A 60 4.45 2.42 7.06
C LEU A 60 3.66 1.77 5.92
N GLY A 61 2.34 1.65 6.06
CA GLY A 61 1.46 1.11 5.02
C GLY A 61 1.47 1.98 3.75
N VAL A 62 1.39 3.31 3.90
CA VAL A 62 1.53 4.25 2.78
C VAL A 62 2.90 4.16 2.13
N ILE A 63 3.99 4.06 2.91
CA ILE A 63 5.34 3.86 2.34
C ILE A 63 5.39 2.58 1.49
N LEU A 64 4.85 1.46 1.99
CA LEU A 64 4.82 0.20 1.26
C LEU A 64 3.95 0.28 -0.01
N MET A 65 2.85 1.04 0.01
CA MET A 65 2.04 1.31 -1.18
C MET A 65 2.82 2.13 -2.22
N ILE A 66 3.55 3.17 -1.81
CA ILE A 66 4.42 3.95 -2.70
C ILE A 66 5.51 3.06 -3.29
N VAL A 67 6.14 2.20 -2.49
CA VAL A 67 7.14 1.23 -2.98
C VAL A 67 6.53 0.26 -3.98
N THR A 68 5.31 -0.23 -3.72
CA THR A 68 4.57 -1.10 -4.65
C THR A 68 4.29 -0.37 -5.96
N LEU A 69 3.81 0.88 -5.89
CA LEU A 69 3.55 1.72 -7.05
C LEU A 69 4.81 1.94 -7.88
N TYR A 70 5.93 2.29 -7.22
CA TYR A 70 7.24 2.42 -7.87
C TYR A 70 7.64 1.13 -8.59
N ARG A 71 7.51 -0.02 -7.92
CA ARG A 71 7.83 -1.32 -8.52
C ARG A 71 6.92 -1.68 -9.69
N LEU A 72 5.65 -1.30 -9.64
CA LEU A 72 4.67 -1.49 -10.70
C LEU A 72 4.89 -0.53 -11.88
N LEU A 73 5.37 0.69 -11.66
CA LEU A 73 5.65 1.66 -12.73
C LEU A 73 7.02 1.45 -13.38
N ASN A 74 7.99 0.93 -12.63
CA ASN A 74 9.33 0.66 -13.15
C ASN A 74 9.28 -0.44 -14.22
N ASN A 75 9.33 -0.06 -15.50
CA ASN A 75 9.25 -0.97 -16.66
C ASN A 75 10.61 -1.61 -17.03
N ARG A 76 11.68 -1.35 -16.26
CA ARG A 76 13.03 -1.88 -16.48
C ARG A 76 13.25 -3.16 -15.68
N TYR A 77 12.58 -4.23 -16.05
CA TYR A 77 12.78 -5.56 -15.46
C TYR A 77 13.25 -6.56 -16.51
N ASP A 78 14.13 -7.46 -16.06
CA ASP A 78 14.71 -8.51 -16.88
C ASP A 78 13.63 -9.54 -17.24
N GLN A 79 13.47 -9.81 -18.54
CA GLN A 79 12.38 -10.65 -19.07
C GLN A 79 12.51 -12.11 -18.63
N GLU A 80 13.67 -12.52 -18.13
CA GLU A 80 13.94 -13.86 -17.63
C GLU A 80 13.33 -14.13 -16.24
N ASN A 81 13.13 -13.08 -15.42
CA ASN A 81 12.71 -13.21 -14.01
C ASN A 81 11.40 -12.47 -13.67
N VAL A 82 10.60 -12.15 -14.68
CA VAL A 82 9.36 -11.35 -14.53
C VAL A 82 8.42 -11.96 -13.47
N GLY A 83 8.22 -13.28 -13.48
CA GLY A 83 7.33 -13.94 -12.51
C GLY A 83 7.71 -13.71 -11.05
N MET A 84 9.00 -13.87 -10.69
CA MET A 84 9.48 -13.66 -9.32
C MET A 84 9.42 -12.19 -8.89
N TYR A 85 9.75 -11.26 -9.81
CA TYR A 85 9.66 -9.84 -9.53
C TYR A 85 8.23 -9.41 -9.20
N TYR A 86 7.26 -9.88 -10.00
CA TYR A 86 5.85 -9.58 -9.80
C TYR A 86 5.27 -10.24 -8.55
N HIS A 87 5.64 -11.48 -8.26
CA HIS A 87 5.18 -12.16 -7.05
C HIS A 87 5.64 -11.43 -5.78
N ARG A 88 6.90 -10.96 -5.76
CA ARG A 88 7.40 -10.14 -4.65
C ARG A 88 6.74 -8.77 -4.57
N THR A 89 6.42 -8.15 -5.70
CA THR A 89 5.64 -6.89 -5.73
C THR A 89 4.24 -7.11 -5.15
N PHE A 90 3.60 -8.22 -5.49
CA PHE A 90 2.29 -8.60 -4.96
C PHE A 90 2.33 -8.88 -3.45
N GLN A 91 3.37 -9.53 -2.94
CA GLN A 91 3.54 -9.73 -1.49
C GLN A 91 3.69 -8.40 -0.74
N ILE A 92 4.48 -7.45 -1.28
CA ILE A 92 4.61 -6.11 -0.70
C ILE A 92 3.28 -5.35 -0.75
N TYR A 93 2.54 -5.49 -1.86
CA TYR A 93 1.19 -4.92 -2.00
C TYR A 93 0.24 -5.42 -0.91
N ILE A 94 0.13 -6.73 -0.74
CA ILE A 94 -0.75 -7.33 0.28
C ILE A 94 -0.31 -6.93 1.69
N LEU A 95 1.00 -6.91 1.96
CA LEU A 95 1.53 -6.45 3.24
C LEU A 95 1.16 -4.99 3.51
N ALA A 96 1.28 -4.12 2.50
CA ALA A 96 0.88 -2.72 2.61
C ALA A 96 -0.60 -2.59 2.99
N LEU A 97 -1.47 -3.34 2.31
CA LEU A 97 -2.90 -3.34 2.61
C LEU A 97 -3.18 -3.81 4.04
N VAL A 98 -2.69 -4.99 4.43
CA VAL A 98 -2.93 -5.56 5.77
C VAL A 98 -2.47 -4.59 6.85
N LEU A 99 -1.32 -3.95 6.65
CA LEU A 99 -0.74 -3.06 7.63
C LEU A 99 -1.53 -1.73 7.74
N THR A 100 -1.98 -1.17 6.60
CA THR A 100 -2.88 -0.01 6.60
C THR A 100 -4.23 -0.35 7.23
N PHE A 101 -4.85 -1.47 6.89
CA PHE A 101 -6.13 -1.88 7.49
C PHE A 101 -5.99 -2.14 8.98
N THR A 102 -4.90 -2.75 9.42
CA THR A 102 -4.63 -2.96 10.85
C THR A 102 -4.50 -1.61 11.57
N GLY A 103 -3.77 -0.66 11.00
CA GLY A 103 -3.69 0.71 11.53
C GLY A 103 -5.05 1.40 11.61
N LEU A 104 -5.92 1.24 10.61
CA LEU A 104 -7.29 1.77 10.67
C LEU A 104 -8.13 1.06 11.74
N MET A 105 -8.00 -0.26 11.90
CA MET A 105 -8.72 -0.99 12.94
C MET A 105 -8.28 -0.56 14.34
N THR A 106 -6.99 -0.33 14.56
CA THR A 106 -6.51 0.16 15.86
C THR A 106 -7.04 1.55 16.16
N ALA A 107 -7.20 2.43 15.16
CA ALA A 107 -7.93 3.68 15.35
C ALA A 107 -9.36 3.39 15.84
N ILE A 108 -10.14 2.55 15.15
CA ILE A 108 -11.55 2.33 15.51
C ILE A 108 -11.74 1.75 16.92
N PHE A 109 -10.86 0.84 17.36
CA PHE A 109 -11.01 0.18 18.67
C PHE A 109 -10.50 1.00 19.85
N PHE A 110 -9.63 1.98 19.60
CA PHE A 110 -8.97 2.76 20.65
C PHE A 110 -9.25 4.27 20.57
N TYR A 111 -10.00 4.72 19.57
CA TYR A 111 -10.56 6.08 19.43
C TYR A 111 -11.90 6.21 20.16
#